data_AF-A0A1H6VDP7-F1
#
_entry.id   AF-A0A1H6VDP7-F1
#
_cell.length_a   1.000
_cell.length_b   1.000
_cell.length_c   1.000
_cell.angle_alpha   90.00
_cell.angle_beta   90.00
_cell.angle_gamma   90.00
#
_symmetry.space_group_name_H-M   'P 1'
#
loop_
_entity.id
_entity.type
_entity.pdbx_description
1 polymer ?
#
loop_
_entity_poly.entity_id
_entity_poly.type
_entity_poly.pdbx_seq_one_letter_code
_entity_poly.pdbx_strand_id
1 'polypeptide(L)'
;MKETIHTSLQTLSLIAVIGLLAWYFIGSGVPTHTLFTWMILLLIVTEIASLILIGGSFPESYTSLKVGIIAALFILLGIKNMLPSFFIPLTITLMALNFLYNFYTSSKRKKGGYKRRRKSLRN
;
A
#
# COMPACT_ATOMS: atom_id res chain seq x y z
N MET A 1 -12.08 2.18 16.33
CA MET A 1 -11.40 3.42 15.88
C MET A 1 -10.14 3.14 15.06
N LYS A 2 -9.16 2.36 15.54
CA LYS A 2 -7.96 2.03 14.72
C LYS A 2 -8.30 1.31 13.41
N GLU A 3 -9.34 0.50 13.40
CA GLU A 3 -9.82 -0.21 12.19
C GLU A 3 -10.43 0.74 11.15
N THR A 4 -11.24 1.71 11.59
CA THR A 4 -11.82 2.73 10.69
C THR A 4 -10.75 3.66 10.12
N ILE A 5 -9.71 3.98 10.91
CA ILE A 5 -8.53 4.72 10.44
C ILE A 5 -7.75 3.92 9.39
N HIS A 6 -7.61 2.62 9.59
CA HIS A 6 -6.94 1.76 8.61
C HIS A 6 -7.63 1.75 7.26
N THR A 7 -8.94 1.46 7.28
CA THR A 7 -9.74 1.34 6.06
C THR A 7 -9.85 2.70 5.37
N SER A 8 -9.98 3.80 6.12
CA SER A 8 -9.95 5.14 5.53
C SER A 8 -8.63 5.47 4.87
N LEU A 9 -7.48 5.11 5.46
CA LEU A 9 -6.16 5.28 4.82
C LEU A 9 -6.03 4.49 3.52
N GLN A 10 -6.52 3.24 3.49
CA GLN A 10 -6.53 2.42 2.28
C GLN A 10 -7.42 3.03 1.20
N THR A 11 -8.65 3.41 1.55
CA THR A 11 -9.57 4.05 0.61
C THR A 11 -9.03 5.38 0.10
N LEU A 12 -8.40 6.19 0.97
CA LEU A 12 -7.79 7.46 0.61
C LEU A 12 -6.60 7.25 -0.33
N SER A 13 -5.77 6.22 -0.09
CA SER A 13 -4.66 5.87 -1.01
C SER A 13 -5.18 5.46 -2.39
N LEU A 14 -6.30 4.72 -2.45
CA LEU A 14 -6.92 4.30 -3.71
C LEU A 14 -7.51 5.50 -4.46
N ILE A 15 -8.25 6.37 -3.77
CA ILE A 15 -8.80 7.59 -4.35
C ILE A 15 -7.68 8.49 -4.88
N ALA A 16 -6.60 8.65 -4.12
CA ALA A 16 -5.47 9.47 -4.55
C ALA A 16 -4.77 8.89 -5.80
N VAL A 17 -4.60 7.57 -5.86
CA VAL A 17 -4.08 6.87 -7.05
C VAL A 17 -4.98 7.08 -8.26
N ILE A 18 -6.30 6.94 -8.10
CA ILE A 18 -7.26 7.17 -9.19
C ILE A 18 -7.28 8.65 -9.61
N GLY A 19 -7.20 9.57 -8.63
CA GLY A 19 -7.13 11.01 -8.89
C GLY A 19 -5.90 11.41 -9.67
N LEU A 20 -4.72 10.85 -9.34
CA LEU A 20 -3.50 11.05 -10.11
C LEU A 20 -3.62 10.52 -11.54
N LEU A 21 -4.24 9.35 -11.74
CA LEU A 21 -4.51 8.81 -13.08
C LEU A 21 -5.47 9.72 -13.86
N ALA A 22 -6.57 10.17 -13.25
CA ALA A 22 -7.52 11.07 -13.89
C ALA A 22 -6.86 12.40 -14.28
N TRP A 23 -6.08 12.99 -13.38
CA TRP A 23 -5.31 14.21 -13.65
C TRP A 23 -4.33 14.04 -14.81
N TYR A 24 -3.67 12.88 -14.90
CA TYR A 24 -2.77 12.57 -16.00
C TYR A 24 -3.47 12.63 -17.36
N PHE A 25 -4.64 11.98 -17.48
CA PHE A 25 -5.40 11.93 -18.73
C PHE A 25 -6.09 13.25 -19.09
N ILE A 26 -6.41 14.10 -18.11
CA ILE A 26 -7.20 15.32 -18.33
C ILE A 26 -6.34 16.52 -18.76
N GLY A 27 -5.04 16.58 -18.44
CA GLY A 27 -4.25 17.73 -18.91
C GLY A 27 -2.82 17.88 -18.44
N SER A 28 -2.18 16.84 -17.92
CA SER A 28 -0.86 17.04 -17.30
C SER A 28 0.28 17.23 -18.33
N GLY A 29 0.20 16.61 -19.52
CA GLY A 29 1.33 16.55 -20.47
C GLY A 29 2.62 15.94 -19.88
N VAL A 30 2.55 15.41 -18.65
CA VAL A 30 3.67 14.89 -17.89
C VAL A 30 4.03 13.51 -18.43
N PRO A 31 5.32 13.14 -18.51
CA PRO A 31 5.69 11.79 -18.89
C PRO A 31 5.14 10.72 -17.93
N THR A 32 4.70 9.58 -18.47
CA THR A 32 4.10 8.48 -17.71
C THR A 32 4.99 7.99 -16.55
N HIS A 33 6.30 7.95 -16.72
CA HIS A 33 7.24 7.53 -15.68
C HIS A 33 7.25 8.48 -14.46
N THR A 34 6.99 9.77 -14.67
CA THR A 34 6.91 10.76 -13.59
C THR A 34 5.64 10.55 -12.78
N LEU A 35 4.51 10.29 -13.45
CA LEU A 35 3.26 9.93 -12.78
C LEU A 35 3.45 8.71 -11.86
N PHE A 36 4.00 7.62 -12.39
CA PHE A 36 4.23 6.41 -11.60
C PHE A 36 5.20 6.63 -10.44
N THR A 37 6.18 7.54 -10.60
CA THR A 37 7.06 7.92 -9.49
C THR A 37 6.26 8.59 -8.36
N TRP A 38 5.37 9.52 -8.68
CA TRP A 38 4.49 10.15 -7.68
C TRP A 38 3.56 9.16 -6.99
N MET A 39 3.00 8.21 -7.76
CA MET A 39 2.15 7.15 -7.20
C MET A 39 2.92 6.25 -6.24
N ILE A 40 4.15 5.86 -6.57
CA ILE A 40 5.03 5.09 -5.69
C ILE A 40 5.31 5.86 -4.39
N LEU A 41 5.68 7.14 -4.48
CA LEU A 41 5.96 7.96 -3.30
C LEU A 41 4.74 8.08 -2.39
N LEU A 42 3.56 8.32 -2.97
CA LEU A 42 2.32 8.37 -2.22
C LEU A 42 2.04 7.03 -1.52
N LEU A 43 2.20 5.91 -2.22
CA LEU A 43 2.00 4.59 -1.66
C LEU A 43 2.98 4.31 -0.52
N ILE A 44 4.27 4.64 -0.65
CA ILE A 44 5.25 4.50 0.42
C ILE A 44 4.80 5.24 1.68
N VAL A 45 4.41 6.51 1.54
CA VAL A 45 3.97 7.33 2.68
C VAL A 45 2.73 6.72 3.34
N THR A 46 1.73 6.31 2.54
CA THR A 46 0.50 5.71 3.08
C THR A 46 0.75 4.36 3.75
N GLU A 47 1.62 3.52 3.19
CA GLU A 47 1.95 2.21 3.74
C GLU A 47 2.75 2.32 5.04
N ILE A 48 3.71 3.26 5.12
CA ILE A 48 4.45 3.56 6.36
C ILE A 48 3.49 4.10 7.42
N ALA A 49 2.65 5.08 7.11
CA ALA A 49 1.66 5.62 8.05
C ALA A 49 0.71 4.51 8.56
N SER A 50 0.25 3.64 7.65
CA SER A 50 -0.59 2.48 7.97
C SER A 50 0.13 1.48 8.88
N LEU A 51 1.43 1.25 8.67
CA LEU A 51 2.23 0.35 9.51
C LEU A 51 2.46 0.94 10.90
N ILE A 52 2.79 2.23 11.01
CA ILE A 52 3.03 2.92 12.29
C ILE A 52 1.76 2.91 13.16
N LEU A 53 0.63 3.28 12.57
CA LEU A 53 -0.61 3.45 13.33
C LEU A 53 -1.15 2.14 13.90
N ILE A 54 -0.82 1.00 13.27
CA ILE A 54 -1.58 -0.24 13.49
C ILE A 54 -0.72 -1.51 13.56
N GLY A 55 0.60 -1.39 13.37
CA GLY A 55 1.54 -2.51 13.46
C GLY A 55 1.50 -3.23 14.81
N GLY A 56 1.21 -2.52 15.91
CA GLY A 56 1.08 -3.13 17.23
C GLY A 56 -0.21 -3.94 17.45
N SER A 57 -1.25 -3.71 16.63
CA SER A 57 -2.57 -4.34 16.79
C SER A 57 -2.80 -5.52 15.82
N PHE A 58 -1.94 -5.70 14.83
CA PHE A 58 -2.06 -6.75 13.82
C PHE A 58 -1.06 -7.90 14.02
N PRO A 59 -1.37 -9.10 13.52
CA PRO A 59 -0.43 -10.23 13.57
C PRO A 59 0.77 -10.00 12.66
N GLU A 60 1.86 -10.69 12.96
CA GLU A 60 3.15 -10.57 12.26
C GLU A 60 3.09 -10.86 10.76
N SER A 61 2.18 -11.72 10.31
CA SER A 61 1.96 -11.98 8.89
C SER A 61 1.43 -10.76 8.13
N TYR A 62 0.75 -9.84 8.81
CA TYR A 62 0.27 -8.60 8.21
C TYR A 62 1.37 -7.55 8.11
N THR A 63 2.14 -7.40 9.18
CA THR A 63 3.21 -6.39 9.26
C THR A 63 4.39 -6.76 8.37
N SER A 64 4.78 -8.04 8.31
CA SER A 64 5.82 -8.53 7.40
C SER A 64 5.49 -8.27 5.94
N LEU A 65 4.25 -8.51 5.51
CA LEU A 65 3.88 -8.24 4.12
C LEU A 65 3.89 -6.74 3.80
N LYS A 66 3.41 -5.88 4.71
CA LYS A 66 3.52 -4.42 4.54
C LYS A 66 4.97 -3.97 4.38
N VAL A 67 5.87 -4.50 5.22
CA VAL A 67 7.30 -4.22 5.10
C VAL A 67 7.83 -4.70 3.74
N GLY A 68 7.41 -5.88 3.27
CA GLY A 68 7.74 -6.38 1.93
C GLY A 68 7.25 -5.47 0.80
N ILE A 69 6.02 -4.97 0.88
CA ILE A 69 5.45 -4.04 -0.11
C ILE A 69 6.21 -2.71 -0.10
N ILE A 70 6.52 -2.17 1.09
CA ILE A 70 7.32 -0.94 1.22
C ILE A 70 8.70 -1.14 0.61
N ALA A 71 9.38 -2.25 0.90
CA ALA A 71 10.67 -2.57 0.33
C ALA A 71 10.59 -2.69 -1.21
N ALA A 72 9.58 -3.37 -1.74
CA ALA A 72 9.35 -3.49 -3.17
C ALA A 72 9.11 -2.13 -3.85
N LEU A 73 8.38 -1.22 -3.20
CA LEU A 73 8.17 0.14 -3.69
C LEU A 73 9.49 0.94 -3.76
N PHE A 74 10.38 0.79 -2.79
CA PHE A 74 11.73 1.38 -2.85
C PHE A 74 12.60 0.75 -3.94
N ILE A 75 12.53 -0.57 -4.13
CA ILE A 75 13.24 -1.27 -5.20
C ILE A 75 12.80 -0.76 -6.58
N LEU A 76 11.50 -0.50 -6.78
CA LEU A 76 10.98 0.07 -8.03
C LEU A 76 11.59 1.43 -8.37
N LEU A 77 11.90 2.27 -7.36
CA LEU A 77 12.59 3.54 -7.59
C LEU A 77 14.00 3.33 -8.15
N GLY A 78 14.70 2.27 -7.74
CA GLY A 78 15.97 1.86 -8.33
C GLY A 78 15.83 1.28 -9.74
N ILE A 79 14.83 0.40 -9.94
CA ILE A 79 14.54 -0.23 -11.25
C ILE A 79 14.25 0.82 -12.31
N LYS A 80 13.60 1.93 -11.97
CA LYS A 80 13.37 3.06 -12.89
C LYS A 80 14.63 3.47 -13.66
N ASN A 81 15.78 3.51 -12.99
CA ASN A 81 17.05 3.95 -13.58
C ASN A 81 17.81 2.79 -14.26
N MET A 82 17.66 1.56 -13.77
CA MET A 82 18.41 0.39 -14.26
C MET A 82 17.71 -0.33 -15.42
N LEU A 83 16.38 -0.41 -15.38
CA LEU A 83 15.54 -1.16 -16.32
C LEU A 83 14.21 -0.41 -16.59
N PRO A 84 14.27 0.76 -17.26
CA PRO A 84 13.11 1.65 -17.45
C PRO A 84 11.97 1.00 -18.23
N SER A 85 12.25 0.03 -19.11
CA SER A 85 11.23 -0.72 -19.85
C SER A 85 10.34 -1.58 -18.94
N PHE A 86 10.87 -2.06 -17.81
CA PHE A 86 10.12 -2.87 -16.84
C PHE A 86 9.45 -2.04 -15.74
N PHE A 87 9.82 -0.76 -15.60
CA PHE A 87 9.33 0.09 -14.52
C PHE A 87 7.80 0.20 -14.49
N ILE A 88 7.18 0.53 -15.62
CA ILE A 88 5.73 0.70 -15.72
C ILE A 88 4.98 -0.60 -15.40
N PRO A 89 5.22 -1.74 -16.08
CA PRO A 89 4.47 -2.97 -15.81
C PRO A 89 4.66 -3.45 -14.37
N LEU A 90 5.89 -3.41 -13.82
CA LEU A 90 6.13 -3.82 -12.44
C LEU A 90 5.45 -2.91 -11.42
N THR A 91 5.38 -1.60 -11.69
CA THR A 91 4.67 -0.66 -10.82
C THR A 91 3.17 -0.96 -10.79
N ILE A 92 2.57 -1.23 -11.94
CA ILE A 92 1.15 -1.62 -12.02
C ILE A 92 0.91 -2.92 -11.25
N THR A 93 1.75 -3.94 -11.46
CA THR A 93 1.63 -5.22 -10.76
C THR A 93 1.74 -5.05 -9.25
N LEU A 94 2.75 -4.34 -8.76
CA LEU A 94 2.93 -4.13 -7.33
C LEU A 94 1.77 -3.35 -6.71
N MET A 95 1.27 -2.35 -7.43
CA MET A 95 0.13 -1.54 -6.98
C MET A 95 -1.15 -2.38 -6.90
N ALA A 96 -1.40 -3.24 -7.89
CA ALA A 96 -2.52 -4.18 -7.88
C ALA A 96 -2.41 -5.17 -6.69
N LEU A 97 -1.22 -5.73 -6.46
CA LEU A 97 -0.96 -6.60 -5.31
C LEU A 97 -1.21 -5.88 -3.98
N ASN A 98 -0.76 -4.62 -3.87
CA ASN A 98 -0.98 -3.83 -2.67
C ASN A 98 -2.48 -3.64 -2.38
N PHE A 99 -3.26 -3.18 -3.37
CA PHE A 99 -4.70 -2.96 -3.20
C PHE A 99 -5.47 -4.26 -2.98
N LEU A 100 -5.14 -5.32 -3.71
CA LEU A 100 -5.76 -6.64 -3.53
C LEU A 100 -5.54 -7.15 -2.10
N TYR A 101 -4.31 -7.05 -1.60
CA TYR A 101 -4.00 -7.47 -0.24
C TYR A 101 -4.70 -6.61 0.81
N ASN A 102 -4.68 -5.29 0.62
CA ASN A 102 -5.35 -4.34 1.48
C ASN A 102 -6.87 -4.64 1.56
N PHE A 103 -7.50 -4.99 0.44
CA PHE A 103 -8.89 -5.42 0.39
C PHE A 103 -9.13 -6.79 1.05
N TYR A 104 -8.29 -7.78 0.76
CA TYR A 104 -8.38 -9.12 1.34
C TYR A 104 -8.29 -9.09 2.87
N THR A 105 -7.33 -8.34 3.40
CA THR A 105 -7.13 -8.21 4.84
C THR A 105 -8.27 -7.45 5.52
N SER A 106 -8.82 -6.42 4.88
CA SER A 106 -10.04 -5.75 5.32
C SER A 106 -11.24 -6.71 5.36
N SER A 107 -11.41 -7.53 4.32
CA SER A 107 -12.51 -8.50 4.21
C SER A 107 -12.41 -9.64 5.24
N LYS A 108 -11.21 -10.20 5.45
CA LYS A 108 -10.97 -11.20 6.51
C LYS A 108 -11.17 -10.62 7.91
N ARG A 109 -10.90 -9.32 8.12
CA ARG A 109 -11.12 -8.63 9.40
C ARG A 109 -12.59 -8.43 9.72
N LYS A 110 -13.43 -8.03 8.75
CA LYS A 110 -14.89 -7.96 8.93
C LYS A 110 -15.49 -9.27 9.41
N LYS A 111 -14.85 -10.40 9.08
CA LYS A 111 -15.21 -11.76 9.52
C LYS A 111 -14.57 -12.20 10.84
N GLY A 112 -13.85 -11.33 11.55
CA GLY A 112 -13.28 -11.62 12.88
C GLY A 112 -11.99 -12.45 12.93
N GLY A 113 -11.42 -12.83 11.78
CA GLY A 113 -10.28 -13.78 11.70
C GLY A 113 -8.90 -13.23 12.09
N TYR A 114 -8.79 -11.96 12.48
CA TYR A 114 -7.52 -11.25 12.69
C TYR A 114 -7.35 -10.69 14.11
N LYS A 115 -8.00 -11.27 15.12
CA LYS A 115 -7.69 -10.94 16.51
C LYS A 115 -6.42 -11.68 16.93
N ARG A 116 -5.34 -10.94 17.23
CA ARG A 116 -4.14 -11.50 17.89
C ARG A 116 -4.65 -12.21 19.16
N ARG A 117 -4.40 -13.53 19.30
CA ARG A 117 -4.71 -14.23 20.57
C ARG A 117 -4.04 -13.41 21.67
N ARG A 118 -4.83 -12.79 22.55
CA ARG A 118 -4.28 -12.20 23.77
C ARG A 118 -3.54 -13.34 24.45
N LYS A 119 -2.21 -13.22 24.58
CA LYS A 119 -1.46 -14.06 25.49
C LYS A 119 -2.09 -13.78 26.85
N SER A 120 -2.89 -14.73 27.35
CA SER A 120 -3.42 -14.65 28.71
C SER A 120 -2.18 -14.63 29.58
N LEU A 121 -1.82 -13.44 30.09
CA LEU A 121 -0.94 -13.33 31.23
C LEU A 121 -1.75 -13.84 32.40
N ARG A 122 -1.79 -15.16 32.53
CA ARG A 122 -2.22 -15.85 33.74
C ARG A 122 -0.96 -15.95 34.59
N ASN A 123 -0.71 -14.90 35.37
CA ASN A 123 0.06 -14.96 36.61
C ASN A 123 -0.87 -14.42 37.69
#